data_AF-A0A1X1ZJV9-F1
#
_entry.id   AF-A0A1X1ZJV9-F1
#
_cell.length_a   1.000
_cell.length_b   1.000
_cell.length_c   1.000
_cell.angle_alpha   90.00
_cell.angle_beta   90.00
_cell.angle_gamma   90.00
#
_symmetry.space_group_name_H-M   'P 1'
#
loop_
_entity.id
_entity.type
_entity.pdbx_description
1 polymer ?
#
loop_
_entity_poly.entity_id
_entity_poly.type
_entity_poly.pdbx_seq_one_letter_code
_entity_poly.pdbx_strand_id
1 'polypeptide(L)'
;MAQFDDRLEELEHLMRGHVQRALEERELLSVWTRERNSIPKANRVRLSARIKRYIDRWVDCLDACYPGKSPDVLTAAVHATHGLIDSTSIWPEKSLKTPGLADILTGDGPAGAGMVGQRRVAPHHVRTEKRPAEATSDPFRLR
;
A
#
# COMPACT_ATOMS: atom_id res chain seq x y z
N MET A 1 2.01 -7.18 18.92
CA MET A 1 1.91 -6.82 17.48
C MET A 1 3.28 -6.29 17.09
N ALA A 2 3.77 -6.60 15.89
CA ALA A 2 5.02 -5.98 15.43
C ALA A 2 4.85 -4.45 15.42
N GLN A 3 5.80 -3.74 16.03
CA GLN A 3 5.87 -2.29 16.03
C GLN A 3 6.74 -1.89 14.84
N PHE A 4 6.23 -1.00 13.99
CA PHE A 4 6.92 -0.50 12.80
C PHE A 4 7.22 0.97 13.00
N ASP A 5 8.47 1.37 12.75
CA ASP A 5 8.88 2.77 12.86
C ASP A 5 8.63 3.54 11.55
N ASP A 6 8.50 2.82 10.43
CA ASP A 6 8.14 3.35 9.10
C ASP A 6 6.81 2.76 8.60
N ARG A 7 5.93 3.64 8.10
CA ARG A 7 4.64 3.27 7.50
C ARG A 7 4.80 2.53 6.18
N LEU A 8 5.89 2.78 5.44
CA LEU A 8 6.19 2.03 4.23
C LEU A 8 6.56 0.59 4.58
N GLU A 9 7.40 0.37 5.60
CA GLU A 9 7.74 -0.98 6.07
C GLU A 9 6.51 -1.75 6.57
N GLU A 10 5.60 -1.07 7.27
CA GLU A 10 4.33 -1.65 7.68
C GLU A 10 3.47 -2.05 6.49
N LEU A 11 3.35 -1.19 5.48
CA LEU A 11 2.61 -1.49 4.24
C LEU A 11 3.19 -2.71 3.52
N GLU A 12 4.51 -2.76 3.38
CA GLU A 12 5.20 -3.91 2.77
C GLU A 12 4.99 -5.19 3.58
N HIS A 13 5.01 -5.11 4.91
CA HIS A 13 4.69 -6.24 5.78
C HIS A 13 3.24 -6.73 5.58
N LEU A 14 2.28 -5.80 5.50
CA LEU A 14 0.89 -6.12 5.23
C LEU A 14 0.72 -6.78 3.85
N MET A 15 1.43 -6.28 2.84
CA MET A 15 1.44 -6.84 1.48
C MET A 15 1.97 -8.27 1.47
N ARG A 16 3.18 -8.50 2.03
CA ARG A 16 3.79 -9.82 2.15
C ARG A 16 2.87 -10.80 2.89
N GLY A 17 2.29 -10.37 4.02
CA GLY A 17 1.37 -11.19 4.78
C GLY A 17 0.09 -11.55 4.00
N HIS A 18 -0.44 -10.63 3.20
CA HIS A 18 -1.62 -10.89 2.37
C HIS A 18 -1.32 -11.86 1.23
N VAL A 19 -0.17 -11.70 0.56
CA VAL A 19 0.34 -12.62 -0.48
C VAL A 19 0.58 -14.01 0.08
N GLN A 20 1.28 -14.12 1.21
CA GLN A 20 1.56 -15.39 1.86
C GLN A 20 0.27 -16.14 2.20
N ARG A 21 -0.68 -15.47 2.86
CA ARG A 21 -2.00 -16.03 3.15
C ARG A 21 -2.70 -16.50 1.88
N ALA A 22 -2.60 -15.72 0.79
CA ALA A 22 -3.27 -16.07 -0.45
C ALA A 22 -2.76 -17.37 -1.10
N LEU A 23 -1.46 -17.61 -0.98
CA LEU A 23 -0.80 -18.80 -1.51
C LEU A 23 -0.98 -20.01 -0.57
N GLU A 24 -0.90 -19.80 0.75
CA GLU A 24 -0.99 -20.88 1.75
C GLU A 24 -2.44 -21.36 1.99
N GLU A 25 -3.40 -20.44 2.07
CA GLU A 25 -4.81 -20.74 2.36
C GLU A 25 -5.69 -20.74 1.11
N ARG A 26 -5.12 -21.15 -0.03
CA ARG A 26 -5.74 -21.01 -1.35
C ARG A 26 -7.16 -21.59 -1.44
N GLU A 27 -7.37 -22.80 -0.90
CA GLU A 27 -8.68 -23.46 -0.92
C GLU A 27 -9.72 -22.70 -0.10
N LEU A 28 -9.32 -22.17 1.06
CA LEU A 28 -10.18 -21.31 1.87
C LEU A 28 -10.55 -20.03 1.12
N LEU A 29 -9.59 -19.44 0.39
CA LEU A 29 -9.85 -18.26 -0.42
C LEU A 29 -10.74 -18.52 -1.63
N SER A 30 -10.63 -19.70 -2.25
CA SER A 30 -11.55 -20.12 -3.30
C SER A 30 -12.99 -20.21 -2.77
N VAL A 31 -13.20 -20.75 -1.57
CA VAL A 31 -14.52 -20.73 -0.92
C VAL A 31 -14.94 -19.29 -0.59
N TRP A 32 -14.03 -18.48 -0.03
CA TRP A 32 -14.31 -17.09 0.33
C TRP A 32 -14.79 -16.26 -0.87
N THR A 33 -14.09 -16.33 -2.00
CA THR A 33 -14.42 -15.56 -3.21
C THR A 33 -15.80 -15.90 -3.77
N ARG A 34 -16.26 -17.14 -3.59
CA ARG A 34 -17.57 -17.63 -4.03
C ARG A 34 -18.68 -17.38 -3.02
N GLU A 35 -18.42 -17.64 -1.74
CA GLU A 35 -19.45 -17.79 -0.72
C GLU A 35 -19.53 -16.66 0.30
N ARG A 36 -18.66 -15.65 0.25
CA ARG A 36 -18.67 -14.55 1.24
C ARG A 36 -20.02 -13.83 1.36
N ASN A 37 -20.81 -13.82 0.29
CA ASN A 37 -22.13 -13.18 0.28
C ASN A 37 -23.23 -14.05 0.94
N SER A 38 -22.99 -15.35 1.02
CA SER A 38 -23.88 -16.37 1.61
C SER A 38 -23.79 -16.43 3.14
N ILE A 39 -22.86 -15.68 3.75
CA ILE A 39 -22.61 -15.75 5.19
C ILE A 39 -23.86 -15.35 6.01
N PRO A 40 -24.28 -16.17 7.00
CA PRO A 40 -25.42 -15.84 7.85
C PRO A 40 -25.30 -14.48 8.52
N LYS A 41 -26.42 -13.74 8.64
CA LYS A 41 -26.44 -12.39 9.24
C LYS A 41 -25.80 -12.34 10.63
N ALA A 42 -26.02 -13.36 11.46
CA ALA A 42 -25.44 -13.48 12.79
C ALA A 42 -23.90 -13.45 12.80
N ASN A 43 -23.26 -13.96 11.74
CA ASN A 43 -21.79 -14.00 11.62
C ASN A 43 -21.22 -12.80 10.85
N ARG A 44 -22.05 -12.08 10.08
CA ARG A 44 -21.60 -10.94 9.26
C ARG A 44 -21.02 -9.79 10.08
N VAL A 45 -21.67 -9.41 11.19
CA VAL A 45 -21.27 -8.21 11.94
C VAL A 45 -19.83 -8.32 12.46
N ARG A 46 -19.50 -9.41 13.15
CA ARG A 46 -18.15 -9.63 13.71
C ARG A 46 -17.09 -9.71 12.61
N LEU A 47 -17.43 -10.38 11.51
CA LEU A 47 -16.54 -10.56 10.37
C LEU A 47 -16.29 -9.24 9.63
N SER A 48 -17.34 -8.48 9.33
CA SER A 48 -17.25 -7.16 8.71
C SER A 48 -16.43 -6.20 9.57
N ALA A 49 -16.59 -6.22 10.90
CA ALA A 49 -15.76 -5.42 11.78
C ALA A 49 -14.27 -5.81 11.72
N ARG A 50 -13.96 -7.11 11.62
CA ARG A 50 -12.56 -7.58 11.48
C ARG A 50 -11.97 -7.19 10.14
N ILE A 51 -12.71 -7.36 9.04
CA ILE A 51 -12.29 -6.96 7.70
C ILE A 51 -12.08 -5.45 7.63
N LYS A 52 -13.01 -4.67 8.17
CA LYS A 52 -12.90 -3.21 8.22
C LYS A 52 -11.62 -2.78 8.94
N ARG A 53 -11.35 -3.29 10.15
CA ARG A 53 -10.10 -2.95 10.87
C ARG A 53 -8.84 -3.30 10.09
N TYR A 54 -8.87 -4.40 9.33
CA TYR A 54 -7.75 -4.79 8.50
C TYR A 54 -7.57 -3.80 7.33
N ILE A 55 -8.65 -3.43 6.64
CA ILE A 55 -8.62 -2.42 5.56
C ILE A 55 -8.20 -1.05 6.08
N ASP A 56 -8.72 -0.61 7.22
CA ASP A 56 -8.39 0.68 7.82
C ASP A 56 -6.88 0.78 8.08
N ARG A 57 -6.25 -0.28 8.58
CA ARG A 57 -4.79 -0.32 8.80
C ARG A 57 -4.00 -0.13 7.51
N TRP A 58 -4.46 -0.71 6.40
CA TRP A 58 -3.83 -0.48 5.09
C TRP A 58 -4.02 0.96 4.61
N VAL A 59 -5.22 1.51 4.77
CA VAL A 59 -5.53 2.90 4.42
C VAL A 59 -4.65 3.86 5.21
N ASP A 60 -4.47 3.64 6.51
CA ASP A 60 -3.60 4.47 7.35
C ASP A 60 -2.14 4.46 6.83
N CYS A 61 -1.63 3.32 6.39
CA CYS A 61 -0.29 3.22 5.81
C CYS A 61 -0.21 3.96 4.46
N LEU A 62 -1.21 3.76 3.60
CA LEU A 62 -1.26 4.43 2.29
C LEU A 62 -1.40 5.95 2.40
N ASP A 63 -2.18 6.46 3.36
CA ASP A 63 -2.33 7.90 3.58
C ASP A 63 -1.00 8.54 4.00
N ALA A 64 -0.25 7.86 4.87
CA ALA A 64 1.08 8.30 5.29
C ALA A 64 2.11 8.28 4.14
N CYS A 65 2.07 7.25 3.28
CA CYS A 65 3.00 7.12 2.16
C CYS A 65 2.62 8.01 0.95
N TYR A 66 1.33 8.31 0.77
CA TYR A 66 0.80 9.01 -0.40
C TYR A 66 -0.19 10.11 0.02
N PRO A 67 0.28 11.19 0.68
CA PRO A 67 -0.59 12.21 1.22
C PRO A 67 -1.36 12.97 0.12
N GLY A 68 -2.57 13.44 0.47
CA GLY A 68 -3.41 14.25 -0.42
C GLY A 68 -4.37 13.44 -1.32
N LYS A 69 -4.53 12.14 -1.07
CA LYS A 69 -5.58 11.31 -1.69
C LYS A 69 -6.83 11.32 -0.83
N SER A 70 -8.01 11.16 -1.44
CA SER A 70 -9.23 11.01 -0.66
C SER A 70 -9.29 9.63 0.01
N PRO A 71 -9.96 9.50 1.17
CA PRO A 71 -10.14 8.21 1.84
C PRO A 71 -10.78 7.14 0.95
N ASP A 72 -11.70 7.53 0.07
CA ASP A 72 -12.37 6.63 -0.88
C ASP A 72 -11.39 6.06 -1.92
N VAL A 73 -10.46 6.88 -2.42
CA VAL A 73 -9.42 6.44 -3.35
C VAL A 73 -8.46 5.47 -2.68
N LEU A 74 -8.05 5.74 -1.43
CA LEU A 74 -7.18 4.85 -0.67
C LEU A 74 -7.89 3.51 -0.39
N THR A 75 -9.15 3.56 0.03
CA THR A 75 -9.97 2.36 0.27
C THR A 75 -10.14 1.53 -1.00
N ALA A 76 -10.41 2.18 -2.13
CA ALA A 76 -10.50 1.52 -3.43
C ALA A 76 -9.18 0.88 -3.84
N ALA A 77 -8.04 1.53 -3.59
CA ALA A 77 -6.71 0.98 -3.85
C ALA A 77 -6.47 -0.30 -3.05
N VAL A 78 -6.79 -0.32 -1.74
CA VAL A 78 -6.69 -1.53 -0.91
C VAL A 78 -7.55 -2.66 -1.47
N HIS A 79 -8.79 -2.37 -1.86
CA HIS A 79 -9.67 -3.38 -2.47
C HIS A 79 -9.14 -3.90 -3.80
N ALA A 80 -8.58 -3.04 -4.64
CA ALA A 80 -7.98 -3.44 -5.91
C ALA A 80 -6.77 -4.35 -5.68
N THR A 81 -5.88 -4.00 -4.76
CA THR A 81 -4.71 -4.80 -4.38
C THR A 81 -5.13 -6.16 -3.81
N HIS A 82 -6.05 -6.19 -2.84
CA HIS A 82 -6.58 -7.44 -2.29
C HIS A 82 -7.25 -8.29 -3.38
N GLY A 83 -8.06 -7.69 -4.26
CA GLY A 83 -8.73 -8.41 -5.35
C GLY A 83 -7.75 -9.04 -6.35
N LEU A 84 -6.66 -8.35 -6.68
CA LEU A 84 -5.58 -8.88 -7.51
C LEU A 84 -4.92 -10.08 -6.85
N ILE A 85 -4.56 -9.97 -5.58
CA ILE A 85 -3.90 -11.05 -4.83
C ILE A 85 -4.85 -12.24 -4.62
N ASP A 86 -6.09 -12.00 -4.19
CA ASP A 86 -7.11 -13.03 -3.96
C ASP A 86 -7.45 -13.81 -5.25
N SER A 87 -7.22 -13.22 -6.44
CA SER A 87 -7.42 -13.91 -7.72
C SER A 87 -6.53 -15.15 -7.90
N THR A 88 -5.40 -15.21 -7.18
CA THR A 88 -4.50 -16.39 -7.19
C THR A 88 -5.21 -17.68 -6.77
N SER A 89 -6.29 -17.56 -6.00
CA SER A 89 -7.14 -18.69 -5.58
C SER A 89 -7.79 -19.47 -6.73
N ILE A 90 -7.89 -18.87 -7.92
CA ILE A 90 -8.47 -19.50 -9.11
C ILE A 90 -7.45 -19.72 -10.24
N TRP A 91 -6.18 -19.38 -10.02
CA TRP A 91 -5.15 -19.55 -11.05
C TRP A 91 -4.83 -21.03 -11.30
N PRO A 92 -4.40 -21.38 -12.53
CA PRO A 92 -3.87 -22.71 -12.83
C PRO A 92 -2.65 -23.05 -11.97
N GLU A 93 -2.50 -24.32 -11.59
CA GLU A 93 -1.39 -24.79 -10.74
C GLU A 93 -0.01 -24.46 -11.32
N LYS A 94 0.12 -24.52 -12.66
CA LYS A 94 1.36 -24.14 -13.35
C LYS A 94 1.79 -22.70 -13.05
N SER A 95 0.84 -21.77 -12.97
CA SER A 95 1.11 -20.36 -12.67
C SER A 95 1.57 -20.17 -11.22
N LEU A 96 1.07 -20.98 -10.29
CA LEU A 96 1.46 -20.96 -8.88
C LEU A 96 2.89 -21.47 -8.64
N LYS A 97 3.39 -22.34 -9.53
CA LYS A 97 4.76 -22.87 -9.49
C LYS A 97 5.81 -21.90 -10.05
N THR A 98 5.42 -20.67 -10.39
CA THR A 98 6.35 -19.66 -10.89
C THR A 98 7.38 -19.31 -9.80
N PRO A 99 8.69 -19.50 -10.04
CA PRO A 99 9.72 -19.11 -9.08
C PRO A 99 9.63 -17.60 -8.78
N GLY A 100 9.71 -17.23 -7.50
CA GLY A 100 9.60 -15.82 -7.08
C GLY A 100 8.19 -15.23 -7.22
N LEU A 101 7.15 -16.05 -7.30
CA LEU A 101 5.77 -15.57 -7.43
C LEU A 101 5.37 -14.58 -6.32
N ALA A 102 5.78 -14.85 -5.07
CA ALA A 102 5.50 -13.94 -3.97
C ALA A 102 6.08 -12.54 -4.22
N ASP A 103 7.33 -12.46 -4.68
CA ASP A 103 8.01 -11.19 -4.98
C ASP A 103 7.37 -10.47 -6.19
N ILE A 104 6.87 -11.22 -7.17
CA ILE A 104 6.12 -10.66 -8.30
C ILE A 104 4.81 -10.03 -7.81
N LEU A 105 4.11 -10.69 -6.88
CA LEU A 105 2.83 -10.22 -6.32
C LEU A 105 3.00 -9.04 -5.36
N THR A 106 4.13 -8.95 -4.64
CA THR A 106 4.44 -7.78 -3.80
C THR A 106 5.01 -6.61 -4.59
N GLY A 107 5.50 -6.86 -5.82
CA GLY A 107 6.15 -5.87 -6.66
C GLY A 107 7.66 -5.73 -6.39
N ASP A 108 8.21 -6.52 -5.47
CA ASP A 108 9.62 -6.53 -5.10
C ASP A 108 10.50 -7.30 -6.12
N GLY A 109 9.86 -8.12 -6.95
CA GLY A 109 10.53 -8.90 -7.98
C GLY A 109 10.97 -8.07 -9.20
N PRO A 110 11.97 -8.54 -9.98
CA PRO A 110 12.48 -7.84 -11.16
C PRO A 110 11.40 -7.60 -12.24
N ALA A 111 10.35 -8.43 -12.28
CA ALA A 111 9.21 -8.24 -13.17
C ALA A 111 8.22 -7.15 -12.67
N GLY A 112 8.07 -6.99 -11.34
CA GLY A 112 7.23 -5.96 -10.73
C GLY A 112 7.79 -4.55 -10.97
N ALA A 113 9.12 -4.40 -10.86
CA ALA A 113 9.84 -3.17 -11.17
C ALA A 113 9.74 -2.72 -12.64
N GLY A 114 9.48 -3.66 -13.57
CA GLY A 114 9.27 -3.38 -14.99
C GLY A 114 7.84 -2.94 -15.34
N MET A 115 6.84 -3.35 -14.54
CA MET A 115 5.42 -3.03 -14.77
C MET A 115 4.94 -1.81 -13.96
N VAL A 116 5.43 -1.64 -12.73
CA VAL A 116 5.27 -0.41 -11.96
C VAL A 116 6.36 0.54 -12.42
N GLY A 117 6.04 1.36 -13.42
CA GLY A 117 6.96 2.36 -13.97
C GLY A 117 7.74 3.04 -12.85
N GLN A 118 9.07 2.95 -12.94
CA GLN A 118 10.08 3.45 -12.01
C GLN A 118 9.52 4.44 -10.99
N ARG A 119 9.61 4.10 -9.70
CA ARG A 119 9.48 5.06 -8.60
C ARG A 119 10.24 6.33 -8.97
N ARG A 120 9.54 7.38 -9.44
CA ARG A 120 10.10 8.73 -9.45
C ARG A 120 10.16 9.14 -7.99
N VAL A 121 11.31 8.86 -7.36
CA VAL A 121 11.71 9.59 -6.17
C VAL A 121 11.80 11.05 -6.62
N ALA A 122 10.78 11.84 -6.28
CA ALA A 122 10.85 13.28 -6.49
C ALA A 122 12.02 13.80 -5.65
N PRO A 123 12.97 14.56 -6.23
CA PRO A 123 14.04 15.13 -5.46
C PRO A 123 13.45 16.02 -4.35
N HIS A 124 13.91 15.79 -3.13
CA HIS A 124 13.58 16.60 -1.97
C HIS A 124 14.07 18.04 -2.26
N HIS A 125 13.15 18.95 -2.60
CA HIS A 125 13.50 20.35 -2.78
C HIS A 125 13.91 20.90 -1.42
N VAL A 126 15.22 21.00 -1.21
CA VAL A 126 15.80 21.81 -0.14
C VAL A 126 15.28 23.22 -0.33
N ARG A 127 14.39 23.65 0.58
CA ARG A 127 13.93 25.03 0.69
C ARG A 127 15.17 25.89 0.92
N THR A 128 15.66 26.53 -0.13
CA THR A 128 16.72 27.54 0.00
C THR A 128 16.16 28.71 0.79
N GLU A 129 16.61 28.78 2.03
CA GLU A 129 16.39 29.92 2.90
C GLU A 129 17.05 31.14 2.25
N LYS A 130 16.23 32.13 1.87
CA LYS A 130 16.71 33.42 1.38
C LYS A 130 17.49 34.08 2.51
N ARG A 131 18.81 34.15 2.37
CA ARG A 131 19.68 35.01 3.17
C ARG A 131 19.20 36.46 3.06
N PRO A 132 19.01 37.20 4.16
CA PRO A 132 18.67 38.62 4.08
C PRO A 132 19.85 39.37 3.45
N ALA A 133 19.55 40.25 2.50
CA ALA A 133 20.52 41.09 1.82
C ALA A 133 21.11 42.11 2.80
N GLU A 134 22.45 42.19 2.82
CA GLU A 134 23.22 43.26 3.44
C GLU A 134 22.72 44.62 2.95
N ALA A 135 22.32 45.48 3.89
CA ALA A 135 22.06 46.88 3.62
C ALA A 135 23.39 47.54 3.22
N THR A 136 23.54 47.76 1.92
CA THR A 136 24.59 48.62 1.36
C THR A 136 24.36 50.05 1.84
N SER A 137 25.37 50.59 2.51
CA SER A 137 25.46 51.95 3.02
C SER A 137 25.16 52.98 1.92
N ASP A 138 24.18 53.85 2.15
CA ASP A 138 23.84 54.99 1.30
C ASP A 138 24.75 56.19 1.66
N PRO A 139 25.60 56.68 0.74
CA PRO A 139 26.54 57.75 1.03
C PRO A 139 26.03 59.13 0.62
N PHE A 140 24.74 59.49 0.70
CA PHE A 140 24.33 60.91 0.57
C PHE A 140 23.01 61.24 1.29
N ARG A 141 23.09 61.64 2.58
CA ARG A 141 22.18 62.64 3.17
C ARG A 141 22.93 63.56 4.14
N LEU A 142 23.30 64.73 3.63
CA LEU A 142 23.71 65.92 4.38
C LEU A 142 22.47 66.83 4.56
N ARG A 143 22.05 67.06 5.80
CA ARG A 143 21.82 68.38 6.42
C ARG A 143 21.24 68.22 7.82
#